data_AF-A0A3N2HQM3-F1
#
_entry.id   AF-A0A3N2HQM3-F1
#
_cell.length_a   1.000
_cell.length_b   1.000
_cell.length_c   1.000
_cell.angle_alpha   90.00
_cell.angle_beta   90.00
_cell.angle_gamma   90.00
#
_symmetry.space_group_name_H-M   'P 1'
#
loop_
_entity.id
_entity.type
_entity.pdbx_description
1 polymer ?
#
loop_
_entity_poly.entity_id
_entity_poly.type
_entity_poly.pdbx_seq_one_letter_code
_entity_poly.pdbx_strand_id
1 'polypeptide(L)'
;MPVRSEEGRVIVRMFAGLSGSVLWLGDALDHARAHLSSGLVADLDAWDAYHRTRLDPDLGAHAEADERTFARTGAALAERLADELGVGFEVHLVFAGREVRRSSEPPTNPRAARVLNARAEQVEAEAREIAASHPGGGWYAYAPLSGRRFTPSRRERPAPGTDRPPR
;
A
#
# COMPACT_ATOMS: atom_id res chain seq x y z
N MET A 1 6.26 5.61 1.37
CA MET A 1 5.10 5.17 2.16
C MET A 1 5.61 4.49 3.42
N PRO A 2 5.02 4.72 4.60
CA PRO A 2 5.53 4.12 5.83
C PRO A 2 5.34 2.59 5.81
N VAL A 3 6.38 1.88 6.24
CA VAL A 3 6.40 0.41 6.35
C VAL A 3 5.77 -0.06 7.66
N ARG A 4 5.78 0.79 8.70
CA ARG A 4 5.13 0.53 9.98
C ARG A 4 4.04 1.56 10.29
N SER A 5 3.06 1.14 11.08
CA SER A 5 2.05 2.03 11.65
C SER A 5 2.60 2.78 12.86
N GLU A 6 1.84 3.74 13.38
CA GLU A 6 2.20 4.47 14.60
C GLU A 6 2.35 3.53 15.81
N GLU A 7 1.63 2.40 15.80
CA GLU A 7 1.72 1.34 16.82
C GLU A 7 2.93 0.40 16.60
N GLY A 8 3.77 0.66 15.60
CA GLY A 8 4.96 -0.15 15.29
C GLY A 8 4.68 -1.46 14.55
N ARG A 9 3.42 -1.71 14.16
CA ARG A 9 3.02 -2.89 13.38
C ARG A 9 3.47 -2.76 11.93
N VAL A 10 3.88 -3.85 11.31
CA VAL A 10 4.23 -3.85 9.88
C VAL A 10 2.97 -3.70 9.03
N ILE A 11 2.99 -2.78 8.07
CA ILE A 11 1.87 -2.52 7.17
C ILE A 11 2.06 -3.28 5.86
N VAL A 12 1.18 -4.24 5.62
CA VAL A 12 1.01 -4.89 4.31
C VAL A 12 -0.18 -4.23 3.62
N ARG A 13 0.00 -3.75 2.39
CA ARG A 13 -1.09 -3.14 1.61
C ARG A 13 -1.60 -4.11 0.57
N MET A 14 -2.91 -4.11 0.37
CA MET A 14 -3.58 -4.92 -0.62
C MET A 14 -4.25 -4.03 -1.67
N PHE A 15 -3.83 -4.18 -2.93
CA PHE A 15 -4.33 -3.45 -4.09
C PHE A 15 -4.67 -4.44 -5.20
N ALA A 16 -5.77 -4.26 -5.92
CA ALA A 16 -6.03 -5.07 -7.10
C ALA A 16 -5.47 -4.39 -8.36
N GLY A 17 -4.95 -5.20 -9.30
CA GLY A 17 -4.48 -4.73 -10.60
C GLY A 17 -3.20 -3.90 -10.61
N LEU A 18 -2.48 -3.78 -9.49
CA LEU A 18 -1.27 -2.97 -9.39
C LEU A 18 -0.01 -3.84 -9.46
N SER A 19 0.60 -3.93 -10.64
CA SER A 19 1.95 -4.50 -10.90
C SER A 19 2.15 -6.02 -10.70
N GLY A 20 1.16 -6.84 -11.04
CA GLY A 20 1.34 -8.31 -11.09
C GLY A 20 1.42 -9.00 -9.72
N SER A 21 1.23 -8.25 -8.63
CA SER A 21 0.97 -8.76 -7.29
C SER A 21 -0.03 -7.86 -6.60
N VAL A 22 -0.91 -8.46 -5.79
CA VAL A 22 -1.88 -7.69 -5.01
C VAL A 22 -1.36 -7.22 -3.67
N LEU A 23 -0.21 -7.74 -3.22
CA LEU A 23 0.35 -7.45 -1.90
C LEU A 23 1.58 -6.55 -2.01
N TRP A 24 1.69 -5.60 -1.08
CA TRP A 24 2.71 -4.57 -1.11
C TRP A 24 3.29 -4.29 0.28
N LEU A 25 4.61 -4.28 0.37
CA LEU A 25 5.38 -3.90 1.56
C LEU A 25 6.68 -3.25 1.09
N GLY A 26 6.69 -1.92 1.02
CA GLY A 26 7.74 -1.16 0.34
C GLY A 26 7.60 -1.21 -1.19
N ASP A 27 7.57 -2.43 -1.72
CA ASP A 27 7.35 -2.78 -3.13
C ASP A 27 6.34 -3.92 -3.27
N ALA A 28 6.09 -4.34 -4.52
CA ALA A 28 5.22 -5.47 -4.83
C ALA A 28 5.81 -6.77 -4.26
N LEU A 29 5.03 -7.49 -3.47
CA LEU A 29 5.44 -8.73 -2.81
C LEU A 29 5.24 -9.93 -3.74
N ASP A 30 6.29 -10.71 -3.93
CA ASP A 30 6.20 -12.03 -4.57
C ASP A 30 5.55 -13.04 -3.61
N HIS A 31 4.39 -13.58 -3.98
CA HIS A 31 3.65 -14.58 -3.18
C HIS A 31 4.50 -15.81 -2.86
N ALA A 32 5.39 -16.25 -3.76
CA ALA A 32 6.27 -17.40 -3.53
C ALA A 32 7.31 -17.13 -2.43
N ARG A 33 7.73 -15.88 -2.28
CA ARG A 33 8.69 -15.45 -1.25
C ARG A 33 8.02 -15.08 0.06
N ALA A 34 6.74 -14.71 0.05
CA ALA A 34 5.98 -14.35 1.25
C ALA A 34 5.68 -15.56 2.16
N HIS A 35 5.79 -16.79 1.64
CA HIS A 35 5.50 -18.03 2.38
C HIS A 35 4.08 -18.09 2.99
N LEU A 36 3.13 -17.40 2.34
CA LEU A 36 1.71 -17.50 2.67
C LEU A 36 1.17 -18.89 2.38
N SER A 37 0.05 -19.23 3.01
CA SER A 37 -0.68 -20.46 2.76
C SER A 37 -1.13 -20.52 1.31
N SER A 38 -1.00 -21.70 0.69
CA SER A 38 -1.33 -21.88 -0.72
C SER A 38 -2.78 -21.52 -1.04
N GLY A 39 -3.70 -21.80 -0.10
CA GLY A 39 -5.10 -21.41 -0.23
C GLY A 39 -5.28 -19.90 -0.28
N LEU A 40 -4.64 -19.15 0.63
CA LEU A 40 -4.71 -17.69 0.61
C LEU A 40 -4.10 -17.11 -0.67
N VAL A 41 -2.96 -17.64 -1.13
CA VAL A 41 -2.34 -17.22 -2.40
C VAL A 41 -3.29 -17.44 -3.58
N ALA A 42 -3.89 -18.63 -3.68
CA ALA A 42 -4.83 -18.94 -4.75
C ALA A 42 -6.05 -18.00 -4.74
N ASP A 43 -6.58 -17.69 -3.57
CA ASP A 43 -7.73 -16.80 -3.45
C ASP A 43 -7.38 -15.33 -3.77
N LEU A 44 -6.17 -14.87 -3.39
CA LEU A 44 -5.64 -13.56 -3.76
C LEU A 44 -5.46 -13.44 -5.28
N ASP A 45 -4.90 -14.46 -5.92
CA ASP A 45 -4.69 -14.51 -7.37
C ASP A 45 -6.03 -14.54 -8.12
N ALA A 46 -7.01 -15.29 -7.59
CA ALA A 46 -8.37 -15.33 -8.15
C ALA A 46 -9.08 -13.97 -8.02
N TRP A 47 -8.93 -13.29 -6.88
CA TRP A 47 -9.47 -11.95 -6.66
C TRP A 47 -8.86 -10.93 -7.63
N ASP A 48 -7.54 -10.97 -7.87
CA ASP A 48 -6.88 -10.11 -8.87
C ASP A 48 -7.34 -10.43 -10.30
N ALA A 49 -7.42 -11.70 -10.65
CA ALA A 49 -7.87 -12.13 -11.97
C ALA A 49 -9.29 -11.64 -12.25
N TYR A 50 -10.19 -11.76 -11.27
CA TYR A 50 -11.54 -11.23 -11.38
C TYR A 50 -11.57 -9.70 -11.51
N HIS A 51 -10.69 -8.98 -10.80
CA HIS A 51 -10.54 -7.54 -11.03
C HIS A 51 -10.10 -7.22 -12.46
N ARG A 52 -9.13 -7.97 -13.00
CA ARG A 52 -8.65 -7.76 -14.38
C ARG A 52 -9.72 -8.03 -15.42
N THR A 53 -10.53 -9.09 -15.25
CA THR A 53 -11.69 -9.31 -16.15
C THR A 53 -12.68 -8.17 -16.09
N ARG A 54 -12.75 -7.45 -14.95
CA ARG A 54 -13.63 -6.29 -14.80
C ARG A 54 -13.19 -5.03 -15.52
N LEU A 55 -11.92 -4.99 -15.95
CA LEU A 55 -11.33 -3.87 -16.67
C LEU A 55 -11.26 -4.12 -18.18
N ASP A 56 -11.70 -5.30 -18.63
CA ASP A 56 -11.72 -5.66 -20.04
C ASP A 56 -12.77 -4.82 -20.78
N PRO A 57 -12.38 -3.95 -21.72
CA PRO A 57 -13.33 -3.09 -22.44
C PRO A 57 -14.26 -3.88 -23.37
N ASP A 58 -13.91 -5.12 -23.73
CA ASP A 58 -14.72 -5.97 -24.61
C ASP A 58 -15.84 -6.71 -23.84
N LEU A 59 -15.71 -6.79 -22.51
CA LEU A 59 -16.74 -7.26 -21.61
C LEU A 59 -17.53 -6.02 -21.16
N GLY A 60 -18.79 -5.90 -21.58
CA GLY A 60 -19.62 -4.73 -21.27
C GLY A 60 -19.68 -4.38 -19.77
N ALA A 61 -20.25 -3.21 -19.45
CA ALA A 61 -20.25 -2.67 -18.08
C ALA A 61 -20.74 -3.70 -17.02
N HIS A 62 -19.97 -3.83 -15.93
CA HIS A 62 -20.27 -4.72 -14.82
C HIS A 62 -21.49 -4.28 -14.02
N ALA A 63 -22.19 -5.25 -13.44
CA ALA A 63 -23.31 -4.97 -12.56
C ALA A 63 -22.82 -4.40 -11.22
N GLU A 64 -23.61 -3.53 -10.56
CA GLU A 64 -23.29 -3.06 -9.21
C GLU A 64 -23.09 -4.20 -8.18
N ALA A 65 -23.76 -5.34 -8.42
CA ALA A 65 -23.60 -6.55 -7.61
C ALA A 65 -22.17 -7.12 -7.68
N ASP A 66 -21.48 -6.95 -8.80
CA ASP A 66 -20.09 -7.37 -9.00
C ASP A 66 -19.14 -6.51 -8.15
N GLU A 67 -19.40 -5.21 -8.05
CA GLU A 67 -18.58 -4.30 -7.23
C GLU A 67 -18.68 -4.65 -5.75
N ARG A 68 -19.90 -4.89 -5.26
CA ARG A 68 -20.14 -5.31 -3.87
C ARG A 68 -19.52 -6.67 -3.57
N THR A 69 -19.56 -7.58 -4.52
CA THR A 69 -18.94 -8.91 -4.36
C THR A 69 -17.43 -8.78 -4.31
N PHE A 70 -16.85 -8.00 -5.21
CA PHE A 70 -15.42 -7.70 -5.22
C PHE A 70 -14.91 -7.11 -3.91
N ALA A 71 -15.62 -6.10 -3.39
CA ALA A 71 -15.28 -5.45 -2.13
C ALA A 71 -15.33 -6.42 -0.94
N ARG A 72 -16.41 -7.21 -0.83
CA ARG A 72 -16.57 -8.19 0.25
C ARG A 72 -15.50 -9.27 0.20
N THR A 73 -15.19 -9.80 -0.98
CA THR A 73 -14.13 -10.80 -1.14
C THR A 73 -12.78 -10.22 -0.74
N GLY A 74 -12.46 -8.99 -1.18
CA GLY A 74 -11.24 -8.30 -0.77
C GLY A 74 -11.15 -8.11 0.75
N ALA A 75 -12.23 -7.70 1.40
CA ALA A 75 -12.27 -7.53 2.86
C ALA A 75 -12.02 -8.85 3.60
N ALA A 76 -12.65 -9.95 3.15
CA ALA A 76 -12.44 -11.28 3.72
C ALA A 76 -11.01 -11.79 3.54
N LEU A 77 -10.38 -11.50 2.40
CA LEU A 77 -8.97 -11.83 2.15
C LEU A 77 -8.02 -11.02 3.02
N ALA A 78 -8.31 -9.72 3.21
CA ALA A 78 -7.53 -8.87 4.10
C ALA A 78 -7.61 -9.33 5.57
N GLU A 79 -8.77 -9.79 6.01
CA GLU A 79 -8.96 -10.38 7.35
C GLU A 79 -8.18 -11.69 7.51
N ARG A 80 -8.31 -12.62 6.56
CA ARG A 80 -7.53 -13.86 6.56
C ARG A 80 -6.02 -13.62 6.54
N LEU A 81 -5.56 -12.65 5.75
CA LEU A 81 -4.15 -12.26 5.73
C LEU A 81 -3.73 -11.68 7.08
N ALA A 82 -4.56 -10.87 7.72
CA ALA A 82 -4.26 -10.33 9.04
C ALA A 82 -4.14 -11.45 10.09
N ASP A 83 -5.00 -12.46 10.06
CA ASP A 83 -4.92 -13.63 10.95
C ASP A 83 -3.72 -14.54 10.64
N GLU A 84 -3.36 -14.66 9.36
CA GLU A 84 -2.19 -15.41 8.95
C GLU A 84 -0.88 -14.80 9.48
N LEU A 85 -0.82 -13.46 9.49
CA LEU A 85 0.33 -12.68 9.93
C LEU A 85 0.32 -12.33 11.43
N GLY A 86 -0.85 -12.35 12.06
CA GLY A 86 -1.07 -12.10 13.48
C GLY A 86 -0.82 -10.66 13.94
N VAL A 87 -0.76 -10.50 15.26
CA VAL A 87 -0.69 -9.22 15.98
C VAL A 87 0.47 -8.30 15.57
N GLY A 88 1.52 -8.79 14.89
CA GLY A 88 2.62 -7.95 14.43
C GLY A 88 2.27 -7.03 13.24
N PHE A 89 1.10 -7.21 12.62
CA PHE A 89 0.79 -6.66 11.31
C PHE A 89 -0.52 -5.87 11.26
N GLU A 90 -0.60 -4.97 10.28
CA GLU A 90 -1.84 -4.37 9.78
C GLU A 90 -1.94 -4.63 8.28
N VAL A 91 -3.12 -5.06 7.84
CA VAL A 91 -3.43 -5.23 6.42
C VAL A 91 -4.30 -4.06 5.96
N HIS A 92 -3.80 -3.29 5.01
CA HIS A 92 -4.50 -2.12 4.46
C HIS A 92 -5.09 -2.49 3.10
N LEU A 93 -6.39 -2.76 3.04
CA LEU A 93 -7.11 -2.93 1.78
C LEU A 93 -7.42 -1.56 1.20
N VAL A 94 -6.93 -1.31 -0.01
CA VAL A 94 -7.20 -0.06 -0.72
C VAL A 94 -8.14 -0.33 -1.89
N PHE A 95 -9.43 -0.20 -1.62
CA PHE A 95 -10.51 -0.29 -2.60
C PHE A 95 -11.63 0.68 -2.21
N ALA A 96 -11.98 1.62 -3.09
CA ALA A 96 -12.96 2.69 -2.84
C ALA A 96 -12.72 3.51 -1.53
N GLY A 97 -11.50 3.48 -1.00
CA GLY A 97 -11.14 3.94 0.33
C GLY A 97 -10.02 3.08 0.91
N ARG A 98 -9.69 3.29 2.19
CA ARG A 98 -8.72 2.46 2.93
C ARG A 98 -9.42 1.78 4.10
N GLU A 99 -9.53 0.46 4.03
CA GLU A 99 -9.89 -0.38 5.17
C GLU A 99 -8.63 -0.95 5.83
N VAL A 100 -8.62 -1.04 7.16
CA VAL A 100 -7.51 -1.60 7.93
C VAL A 100 -8.00 -2.82 8.70
N ARG A 101 -7.33 -3.96 8.50
CA ARG A 101 -7.58 -5.22 9.20
C ARG A 101 -6.39 -5.55 10.10
N ARG A 102 -6.67 -6.04 11.29
CA ARG A 102 -5.69 -6.38 12.33
C ARG A 102 -6.17 -7.65 13.02
N SER A 103 -5.25 -8.56 13.32
CA SER A 103 -5.54 -9.67 14.21
C SER A 103 -5.09 -9.32 15.63
N SER A 104 -5.84 -9.76 16.62
CA SER A 104 -5.43 -9.71 18.04
C SER A 104 -4.62 -10.94 18.45
N GLU A 105 -4.58 -11.97 17.61
CA GLU A 105 -4.01 -13.28 17.92
C GLU A 105 -2.58 -13.43 17.40
N PRO A 106 -1.81 -14.41 17.92
CA PRO A 106 -0.56 -14.84 17.31
C PRO A 106 -0.75 -15.30 15.85
N PRO A 107 0.29 -15.21 15.00
CA PRO A 107 0.20 -15.63 13.61
C PRO A 107 -0.19 -17.10 13.47
N THR A 108 -1.20 -17.38 12.66
CA THR A 108 -1.52 -18.76 12.27
C THR A 108 -0.48 -19.33 11.30
N ASN A 109 0.29 -18.47 10.61
CA ASN A 109 1.49 -18.84 9.86
C ASN A 109 2.73 -18.06 10.35
N PRO A 110 3.42 -18.56 11.40
CA PRO A 110 4.60 -17.90 11.95
C PRO A 110 5.76 -17.75 10.95
N ARG A 111 5.82 -18.60 9.91
CA ARG A 111 6.86 -18.52 8.88
C ARG A 111 6.65 -17.27 8.02
N ALA A 112 5.44 -17.06 7.50
CA ALA A 112 5.11 -15.86 6.74
C ALA A 112 5.34 -14.58 7.56
N ALA A 113 4.87 -14.57 8.80
CA ALA A 113 5.06 -13.46 9.73
C ALA A 113 6.54 -13.10 9.94
N ARG A 114 7.42 -14.10 10.13
CA ARG A 114 8.87 -13.84 10.26
C ARG A 114 9.48 -13.27 8.99
N VAL A 115 9.15 -13.84 7.84
CA VAL A 115 9.72 -13.44 6.54
C VAL A 115 9.32 -12.01 6.20
N LEU A 116 8.05 -11.65 6.41
CA LEU A 116 7.58 -10.29 6.13
C LEU A 116 8.08 -9.26 7.15
N ASN A 117 8.31 -9.63 8.41
CA ASN A 117 9.02 -8.75 9.35
C ASN A 117 10.45 -8.48 8.91
N ALA A 118 11.21 -9.51 8.53
CA ALA A 118 12.57 -9.35 8.03
C ALA A 118 12.61 -8.49 6.76
N ARG A 119 11.63 -8.66 5.87
CA ARG A 119 11.48 -7.78 4.69
C ARG A 119 11.19 -6.34 5.08
N ALA A 120 10.34 -6.09 6.08
CA ALA A 120 10.07 -4.74 6.57
C ALA A 120 11.33 -4.06 7.10
N GLU A 121 12.13 -4.77 7.89
CA GLU A 121 13.43 -4.27 8.38
C GLU A 121 14.38 -3.92 7.24
N GLN A 122 14.42 -4.75 6.19
CA GLN A 122 15.22 -4.48 4.99
C GLN A 122 14.76 -3.20 4.28
N VAL A 123 13.45 -3.05 4.03
CA VAL A 123 12.90 -1.85 3.37
C VAL A 123 13.18 -0.60 4.21
N GLU A 124 13.08 -0.69 5.54
CA GLU A 124 13.41 0.41 6.44
C GLU A 124 14.92 0.75 6.43
N ALA A 125 15.80 -0.24 6.30
CA ALA A 125 17.23 -0.02 6.14
C ALA A 125 17.56 0.66 4.80
N GLU A 126 16.99 0.16 3.70
CA GLU A 126 17.16 0.75 2.35
C GLU A 126 16.65 2.20 2.32
N ALA A 127 15.49 2.48 2.92
CA ALA A 127 14.95 3.84 3.02
C ALA A 127 15.87 4.77 3.80
N ARG A 128 16.49 4.30 4.90
CA ARG A 128 17.48 5.07 5.67
C ARG A 128 18.74 5.33 4.88
N GLU A 129 19.24 4.35 4.11
CA GLU A 129 20.42 4.51 3.26
C GLU A 129 20.16 5.52 2.13
N ILE A 130 19.00 5.46 1.48
CA ILE A 130 18.58 6.45 0.47
C ILE A 130 18.50 7.85 1.09
N ALA A 131 17.93 7.97 2.29
CA ALA A 131 17.85 9.24 2.99
C ALA A 131 19.24 9.79 3.38
N ALA A 132 20.14 8.92 3.83
CA ALA A 132 21.51 9.28 4.23
C ALA A 132 22.40 9.66 3.03
N SER A 133 22.20 9.04 1.86
CA SER A 133 22.92 9.36 0.62
C SER A 133 22.48 10.68 -0.02
N HIS A 134 21.33 11.23 0.38
CA HIS A 134 20.82 12.51 -0.11
C HIS A 134 20.55 13.51 1.05
N PRO A 135 21.58 13.90 1.82
CA PRO A 135 21.42 14.83 2.93
C PRO A 135 21.03 16.22 2.38
N GLY A 136 19.77 16.62 2.61
CA GLY A 136 19.19 17.86 2.08
C GLY A 136 18.37 17.72 0.78
N GLY A 137 18.12 16.49 0.33
CA GLY A 137 17.41 16.17 -0.91
C GLY A 137 15.94 16.58 -0.92
N GLY A 138 15.65 17.83 -1.27
CA GLY A 138 14.33 18.22 -1.72
C GLY A 138 14.03 17.56 -3.07
N TRP A 139 12.88 16.89 -3.18
CA TRP A 139 12.35 16.48 -4.47
C TRP A 139 12.28 17.68 -5.40
N TYR A 140 12.71 17.57 -6.65
CA TYR A 140 12.45 18.59 -7.66
C TYR A 140 11.80 17.93 -8.87
N ALA A 141 10.85 18.61 -9.50
CA ALA A 141 10.39 18.21 -10.82
C ALA A 141 11.40 18.72 -11.86
N TYR A 142 11.70 17.90 -12.87
CA TYR A 142 12.59 18.27 -13.97
C TYR A 142 11.82 18.23 -15.29
N ALA A 143 11.89 19.31 -16.07
CA ALA A 143 11.26 19.42 -17.38
C ALA A 143 12.34 19.23 -18.48
N PRO A 144 12.48 18.01 -19.05
CA PRO A 144 13.62 17.67 -19.91
C PRO A 144 13.71 18.52 -21.18
N LEU A 145 12.58 18.90 -21.77
CA LEU A 145 12.55 19.72 -22.98
C LEU A 145 12.99 21.18 -22.78
N SER A 146 12.95 21.67 -21.53
CA SER A 146 13.33 23.06 -21.21
C SER A 146 14.53 23.16 -20.26
N GLY A 147 15.03 22.03 -19.76
CA GLY A 147 16.06 21.97 -18.73
C GLY A 147 15.65 22.52 -17.36
N ARG A 148 14.40 22.97 -17.19
CA ARG A 148 13.94 23.63 -15.95
C ARG A 148 13.79 22.63 -14.81
N ARG A 149 14.26 23.02 -13.62
CA ARG A 149 14.03 22.33 -12.36
C ARG A 149 13.04 23.15 -11.51
N PHE A 150 12.11 22.47 -10.88
CA PHE A 150 11.11 23.05 -10.00
C PHE A 150 11.26 22.40 -8.62
N THR A 151 11.74 23.16 -7.66
CA THR A 151 11.69 22.73 -6.26
C THR A 151 10.30 23.05 -5.71
N PRO A 152 9.69 22.18 -4.90
CA PRO A 152 8.48 22.50 -4.17
C PRO A 152 8.84 23.66 -3.24
N SER A 153 8.36 24.86 -3.58
CA SER A 153 8.46 25.99 -2.69
C SER A 153 7.73 25.63 -1.41
N ARG A 154 8.43 25.70 -0.28
CA ARG A 154 7.80 25.70 1.03
C ARG A 154 6.79 26.84 0.97
N ARG A 155 5.48 26.55 0.90
CA ARG A 155 4.46 27.59 1.05
C ARG A 155 4.70 28.20 2.42
N GLU A 156 5.38 29.33 2.46
CA GLU A 156 5.32 30.21 3.61
C GLU A 156 3.84 30.57 3.75
N ARG A 157 3.24 30.07 4.83
CA ARG A 157 1.91 30.49 5.26
C ARG A 157 2.01 32.01 5.45
N PRO A 158 1.23 32.83 4.73
CA PRO A 158 1.23 34.26 5.01
C PRO A 158 0.84 34.46 6.47
N ALA A 159 1.58 35.29 7.20
CA ALA A 159 1.23 35.65 8.56
C ALA A 159 -0.21 36.23 8.58
N PRO A 160 -1.03 35.91 9.59
CA PRO A 160 -2.38 36.41 9.64
C PRO A 160 -2.37 37.90 9.96
N GLY A 161 -2.77 38.71 8.99
CA GLY A 161 -3.24 40.08 9.19
C GLY A 161 -2.19 41.16 8.99
N THR A 162 -2.32 41.89 7.89
CA THR A 162 -2.47 43.35 7.84
C THR A 162 -2.76 43.72 6.40
N ASP A 163 -4.02 44.07 6.08
CA ASP A 163 -4.34 45.33 5.41
C ASP A 163 -5.81 45.36 5.02
N ARG A 164 -6.57 46.09 5.84
CA ARG A 164 -7.87 46.65 5.49
C ARG A 164 -7.59 47.99 4.81
N PRO A 165 -8.12 48.27 3.60
CA PRO A 165 -7.91 49.58 2.99
C PRO A 165 -8.80 50.61 3.71
N PRO A 166 -8.30 51.84 3.98
CA PRO A 166 -9.16 52.94 4.35
C PRO A 166 -9.95 53.41 3.12
N ARG A 167 -11.14 53.96 3.38
CA ARG A 167 -12.06 54.54 2.39
C ARG A 167 -11.54 55.84 1.80
#